data_AF-A0AA44ZNR2-F1
#
_entry.id   AF-A0AA44ZNR2-F1
#
_cell.length_a   1.000
_cell.length_b   1.000
_cell.length_c   1.000
_cell.angle_alpha   90.00
_cell.angle_beta   90.00
_cell.angle_gamma   90.00
#
_symmetry.space_group_name_H-M   'P 1'
#
loop_
_entity.id
_entity.type
_entity.pdbx_description
1 polymer ?
#
loop_
_entity_poly.entity_id
_entity_poly.type
_entity_poly.pdbx_seq_one_letter_code
_entity_poly.pdbx_strand_id
1 'polypeptide(L)'
;MIQDCGHEIARRFRIAQSWWLASELVRRHPHLLVLETHPGGGQYDCLTLVERGSVAPVGLLQLNRAGRMHVEPHLGQFEPVEWIEMLTTDDGHSALRTLEQRAGLRPPVPRAPATGPHTLSYRVLARILASLVDDRHAWDVRNGQLDSSGYGGGPRPGLDRFPSVREGLCDVRASDLLGEPAYRFWLLLRAEDAVAVLDTDGRVHFTDRDPVELLPVYRENGSRLTTLVGRVFGHVLP
;
A
#
# COMPACT_ATOMS: atom_id res chain seq x y z
N MET A 1 -15.10 -34.10 18.93
CA MET A 1 -14.19 -33.28 18.13
C MET A 1 -15.04 -32.28 17.37
N ILE A 2 -15.10 -31.05 17.87
CA ILE A 2 -15.73 -29.94 17.15
C ILE A 2 -14.73 -29.57 16.05
N GLN A 3 -15.10 -29.74 14.78
CA GLN A 3 -14.35 -29.16 13.67
C GLN A 3 -14.33 -27.65 13.89
N ASP A 4 -13.13 -27.12 14.07
CA ASP A 4 -12.90 -25.69 14.11
C ASP A 4 -13.27 -25.14 12.73
N CYS A 5 -14.49 -24.61 12.58
CA CYS A 5 -14.86 -23.77 11.44
C CYS A 5 -14.08 -22.47 11.60
N GLY A 6 -12.77 -22.51 11.29
CA GLY A 6 -11.93 -21.33 11.21
C GLY A 6 -12.55 -20.40 10.16
N HIS A 7 -13.26 -19.38 10.62
CA HIS A 7 -13.85 -18.40 9.72
C HIS A 7 -12.70 -17.61 9.10
N GLU A 8 -12.42 -17.87 7.84
CA GLU A 8 -11.42 -17.12 7.10
C GLU A 8 -11.88 -15.66 7.02
N ILE A 9 -11.03 -14.72 7.47
CA ILE A 9 -11.33 -13.29 7.42
C ILE A 9 -11.58 -12.89 5.97
N ALA A 10 -12.75 -12.32 5.67
CA ALA A 10 -13.08 -11.97 4.28
C ALA A 10 -12.02 -11.05 3.65
N ARG A 11 -11.69 -11.31 2.38
CA ARG A 11 -10.63 -10.60 1.64
C ARG A 11 -10.75 -9.07 1.72
N ARG A 12 -11.98 -8.53 1.69
CA ARG A 12 -12.25 -7.08 1.80
C ARG A 12 -11.66 -6.45 3.07
N PHE A 13 -11.74 -7.15 4.21
CA PHE A 13 -11.15 -6.68 5.47
C PHE A 13 -9.62 -6.77 5.43
N ARG A 14 -9.05 -7.85 4.86
CA ARG A 14 -7.60 -7.98 4.71
C ARG A 14 -7.01 -6.90 3.82
N ILE A 15 -7.66 -6.55 2.71
CA ILE A 15 -7.22 -5.46 1.82
C ILE A 15 -7.18 -4.14 2.59
N ALA A 16 -8.30 -3.74 3.20
CA ALA A 16 -8.36 -2.48 3.93
C ALA A 16 -7.37 -2.43 5.09
N GLN A 17 -7.29 -3.51 5.89
CA GLN A 17 -6.38 -3.58 7.03
C GLN A 17 -4.91 -3.59 6.60
N SER A 18 -4.56 -4.31 5.53
CA SER A 18 -3.18 -4.34 5.01
C SER A 18 -2.70 -2.95 4.59
N TRP A 19 -3.55 -2.19 3.89
CA TRP A 19 -3.23 -0.83 3.49
C TRP A 19 -3.17 0.13 4.67
N TRP A 20 -4.07 -0.02 5.65
CA TRP A 20 -4.01 0.77 6.89
C TRP A 20 -2.68 0.54 7.62
N LEU A 21 -2.32 -0.72 7.88
CA LEU A 21 -1.06 -1.10 8.53
C LEU A 21 0.16 -0.59 7.75
N ALA A 22 0.24 -0.85 6.45
CA ALA A 22 1.34 -0.40 5.60
C ALA A 22 1.48 1.12 5.60
N SER A 23 0.37 1.86 5.46
CA SER A 23 0.39 3.32 5.43
C SER A 23 0.84 3.93 6.76
N GLU A 24 0.43 3.36 7.90
CA GLU A 24 0.82 3.84 9.22
C GLU A 24 2.26 3.46 9.56
N LEU A 25 2.73 2.29 9.15
CA LEU A 25 4.14 1.90 9.26
C LEU A 25 5.03 2.86 8.47
N VAL A 26 4.73 3.14 7.19
CA VAL A 26 5.50 4.12 6.39
C VAL A 26 5.41 5.52 6.99
N ARG A 27 4.27 5.91 7.57
CA ARG A 27 4.13 7.21 8.24
C ARG A 27 5.07 7.35 9.45
N ARG A 28 5.26 6.27 10.19
CA ARG A 28 6.15 6.22 11.36
C ARG A 28 7.62 6.01 10.94
N HIS A 29 7.83 5.33 9.82
CA HIS A 29 9.13 4.96 9.27
C HIS A 29 9.23 5.43 7.81
N PRO A 30 9.41 6.74 7.55
CA PRO A 30 9.35 7.29 6.18
C PRO A 30 10.49 6.86 5.26
N HIS A 31 11.50 6.18 5.82
CA HIS A 31 12.56 5.50 5.07
C HIS A 31 12.08 4.17 4.46
N LEU A 32 10.87 3.70 4.78
CA LEU A 32 10.26 2.52 4.17
C LEU A 32 9.45 2.88 2.92
N LEU A 33 9.35 1.92 2.01
CA LEU A 33 8.44 1.91 0.87
C LEU A 33 7.55 0.67 0.90
N VAL A 34 6.36 0.77 0.32
CA VAL A 34 5.48 -0.37 0.06
C VAL A 34 5.77 -0.90 -1.34
N LEU A 35 5.75 -2.21 -1.51
CA LEU A 35 5.78 -2.91 -2.80
C LEU A 35 4.66 -3.95 -2.87
N GLU A 36 4.14 -4.18 -4.07
CA GLU A 36 3.37 -5.39 -4.34
C GLU A 36 4.36 -6.49 -4.70
N THR A 37 4.30 -7.63 -4.00
CA THR A 37 5.16 -8.78 -4.32
C THR A 37 4.35 -10.06 -4.33
N HIS A 38 4.80 -11.01 -5.14
CA HIS A 38 4.19 -12.33 -5.26
C HIS A 38 5.20 -13.47 -5.03
N PRO A 39 5.71 -13.67 -3.80
CA PRO A 39 6.63 -14.75 -3.50
C PRO A 39 6.06 -16.14 -3.86
N GLY A 40 6.94 -17.13 -4.03
CA GLY A 40 6.53 -18.49 -4.37
C GLY A 40 5.92 -18.63 -5.76
N GLY A 41 6.26 -17.74 -6.69
CA GLY A 41 5.78 -17.78 -8.08
C GLY A 41 4.29 -17.44 -8.22
N GLY A 42 3.78 -16.47 -7.46
CA GLY A 42 2.36 -16.08 -7.52
C GLY A 42 1.48 -16.64 -6.41
N GLN A 43 2.00 -17.50 -5.54
CA GLN A 43 1.22 -18.12 -4.47
C GLN A 43 0.78 -17.13 -3.37
N TYR A 44 1.44 -15.99 -3.28
CA TYR A 44 1.16 -14.96 -2.28
C TYR A 44 0.79 -13.63 -2.92
N ASP A 45 0.02 -12.83 -2.18
CA ASP A 45 -0.41 -11.48 -2.57
C ASP A 45 -0.02 -10.49 -1.47
N CYS A 46 1.23 -10.02 -1.48
CA CYS A 46 1.80 -9.29 -0.36
C CYS A 46 1.90 -7.79 -0.65
N LEU A 47 1.57 -6.98 0.36
CA LEU A 47 2.19 -5.65 0.50
C LEU A 47 3.46 -5.82 1.32
N THR A 48 4.62 -5.66 0.67
CA THR A 48 5.93 -5.82 1.30
C THR A 48 6.53 -4.47 1.63
N LEU A 49 6.97 -4.30 2.88
CA LEU A 49 7.70 -3.12 3.33
C LEU A 49 9.19 -3.36 3.14
N VAL A 50 9.87 -2.42 2.49
CA VAL A 50 11.31 -2.48 2.19
C VAL A 50 11.99 -1.16 2.54
N GLU A 51 13.30 -1.19 2.78
CA GLU A 51 14.08 0.04 2.92
C GLU A 51 14.25 0.78 1.59
N ARG A 52 13.96 2.07 1.60
CA ARG A 52 14.15 2.96 0.45
C ARG A 52 15.64 3.09 0.13
N GLY A 53 15.99 2.91 -1.14
CA GLY A 53 17.36 3.05 -1.62
C GLY A 53 18.23 1.81 -1.41
N SER A 54 17.66 0.71 -0.90
CA SER A 54 18.36 -0.58 -0.89
C SER A 54 18.58 -1.07 -2.32
N VAL A 55 19.82 -1.50 -2.62
CA VAL A 55 20.22 -2.06 -3.92
C VAL A 55 19.63 -3.46 -4.14
N ALA A 56 19.35 -4.17 -3.05
CA ALA A 56 18.69 -5.46 -3.04
C ALA A 56 17.61 -5.43 -1.94
N PRO A 57 16.41 -4.92 -2.23
CA PRO A 57 15.38 -4.72 -1.21
C PRO A 57 14.94 -6.08 -0.66
N VAL A 58 15.31 -6.36 0.58
CA VAL A 58 14.81 -7.50 1.34
C VAL A 58 13.54 -7.05 2.08
N GLY A 59 12.49 -7.86 2.02
CA GLY A 59 11.19 -7.54 2.59
C GLY A 59 11.16 -7.71 4.11
N LEU A 60 11.29 -6.61 4.84
CA LEU A 60 11.23 -6.56 6.30
C LEU A 60 9.90 -7.12 6.85
N LEU A 61 8.81 -6.79 6.17
CA LEU A 61 7.46 -7.19 6.56
C LEU A 61 6.64 -7.46 5.31
N GLN A 62 6.00 -8.64 5.25
CA GLN A 62 5.12 -9.04 4.15
C GLN A 62 3.70 -9.17 4.67
N LEU A 63 2.85 -8.22 4.31
CA LEU A 63 1.42 -8.26 4.63
C LEU A 63 0.70 -9.10 3.57
N ASN A 64 0.81 -10.42 3.69
CA ASN A 64 0.20 -11.37 2.75
C ASN A 64 -1.33 -11.38 2.86
N ARG A 65 -2.01 -10.95 1.82
CA ARG A 65 -3.48 -10.82 1.74
C ARG A 65 -4.17 -12.13 1.33
N ALA A 66 -3.40 -13.14 0.93
CA ALA A 66 -3.85 -14.48 0.58
C ALA A 66 -3.41 -15.54 1.61
N GLY A 67 -2.94 -15.13 2.78
CA GLY A 67 -2.45 -16.02 3.81
C GLY A 67 -2.12 -15.27 5.10
N ARG A 68 -1.02 -15.65 5.75
CA ARG A 68 -0.52 -15.06 7.01
C ARG A 68 0.52 -14.01 6.71
N MET A 69 0.57 -12.95 7.52
CA MET A 69 1.63 -11.96 7.41
C MET A 69 2.95 -12.58 7.85
N HIS A 70 4.06 -12.20 7.24
CA HIS A 70 5.39 -12.68 7.61
C HIS A 70 6.25 -11.50 8.03
N VAL A 71 6.89 -11.60 9.19
CA VAL A 71 7.87 -10.63 9.65
C VAL A 71 9.25 -11.26 9.48
N GLU A 72 10.19 -10.55 8.88
CA GLU A 72 11.59 -10.98 8.87
C GLU A 72 12.31 -10.39 10.09
N PRO A 73 12.59 -11.17 11.14
CA PRO A 73 13.51 -10.75 12.18
C PRO A 73 14.93 -10.70 11.59
N HIS A 74 15.78 -9.87 12.19
CA HIS A 74 17.23 -9.74 11.88
C HIS A 74 18.04 -11.06 11.83
N LEU A 75 17.44 -12.22 12.12
CA LEU A 75 18.06 -13.54 12.18
C LEU A 75 17.62 -14.52 11.07
N GLY A 76 16.85 -14.07 10.06
CA GLY A 76 16.65 -14.82 8.81
C GLY A 76 15.61 -15.95 8.85
N GLN A 77 14.67 -15.93 9.79
CA GLN A 77 13.53 -16.85 9.81
C GLN A 77 12.22 -16.07 9.89
N PHE A 78 11.38 -16.16 8.85
CA PHE A 78 10.08 -15.50 8.85
C PHE A 78 9.19 -16.00 9.98
N GLU A 79 8.74 -15.07 10.83
CA GLU A 79 7.76 -15.36 11.87
C GLU A 79 6.35 -15.07 11.32
N PRO A 80 5.44 -16.07 11.27
CA PRO A 80 4.09 -15.85 10.81
C PRO A 80 3.27 -15.08 11.88
N VAL A 81 2.47 -14.12 11.40
CA VAL A 81 1.51 -13.37 12.21
C VAL A 81 0.12 -13.56 11.60
N GLU A 82 -0.83 -13.99 12.43
CA GLU A 82 -2.20 -14.23 11.98
C GLU A 82 -2.96 -12.90 11.80
N TRP A 83 -3.78 -12.79 10.76
CA TRP A 83 -4.64 -11.63 10.58
C TRP A 83 -5.61 -11.42 11.73
N ILE A 84 -6.10 -12.52 12.34
CA ILE A 84 -7.04 -12.43 13.45
C ILE A 84 -6.40 -11.73 14.65
N GLU A 85 -5.12 -11.99 14.92
CA GLU A 85 -4.37 -11.34 16.00
C GLU A 85 -4.39 -9.81 15.83
N MET A 86 -4.25 -9.32 14.59
CA MET A 86 -4.25 -7.88 14.30
C MET A 86 -5.65 -7.25 14.27
N LEU A 87 -6.69 -8.03 13.96
CA LEU A 87 -8.06 -7.54 13.85
C LEU A 87 -8.81 -7.56 15.19
N THR A 88 -8.40 -8.41 16.13
CA THR A 88 -9.04 -8.51 17.45
C THR A 88 -8.41 -7.61 18.50
N THR A 89 -7.40 -6.80 18.16
CA THR A 89 -6.87 -5.80 19.11
C THR A 89 -7.86 -4.67 19.31
N ASP A 90 -8.16 -4.32 20.56
CA ASP A 90 -9.07 -3.20 20.91
C ASP A 90 -8.57 -1.83 20.41
N ASP A 91 -7.24 -1.66 20.34
CA ASP A 91 -6.57 -0.46 19.81
C ASP A 91 -5.77 -0.85 18.58
N GLY A 92 -6.13 -0.33 17.40
CA GLY A 92 -5.39 -0.57 16.16
C GLY A 92 -3.91 -0.18 16.25
N HIS A 93 -3.55 0.80 17.09
CA HIS A 93 -2.15 1.13 17.32
C HIS A 93 -1.39 0.03 18.08
N SER A 94 -2.07 -0.88 18.78
CA SER A 94 -1.45 -2.08 19.37
C SER A 94 -0.97 -3.03 18.29
N ALA A 95 -1.78 -3.29 17.26
CA ALA A 95 -1.37 -4.11 16.12
C ALA A 95 -0.12 -3.54 15.43
N LEU A 96 -0.07 -2.22 15.24
CA LEU A 96 1.13 -1.54 14.70
C LEU A 96 2.36 -1.74 15.58
N ARG A 97 2.23 -1.55 16.90
CA ARG A 97 3.35 -1.73 17.84
C ARG A 97 3.86 -3.17 17.84
N THR A 98 2.98 -4.16 17.74
CA THR A 98 3.36 -5.57 17.64
C THR A 98 4.21 -5.83 16.39
N LEU A 99 3.77 -5.32 15.23
CA LEU A 99 4.53 -5.46 13.98
C LEU A 99 5.87 -4.73 14.03
N GLU A 100 5.90 -3.50 14.58
CA GLU A 100 7.13 -2.75 14.78
C GLU A 100 8.13 -3.53 15.65
N GLN A 101 7.67 -4.07 16.77
CA GLN A 101 8.49 -4.83 17.70
C GLN A 101 9.06 -6.09 17.05
N ARG A 102 8.22 -6.89 16.37
CA ARG A 102 8.68 -8.12 15.69
C ARG A 102 9.65 -7.82 14.55
N ALA A 103 9.44 -6.71 13.84
CA ALA A 103 10.30 -6.26 12.75
C ALA A 103 11.58 -5.55 13.23
N GLY A 104 11.80 -5.40 14.55
CA GLY A 104 12.94 -4.65 15.09
C GLY A 104 12.89 -3.14 14.82
N LEU A 105 11.75 -2.62 14.37
CA LEU A 105 11.57 -1.20 14.08
C LEU A 105 11.39 -0.40 15.37
N ARG A 106 12.20 0.65 15.54
CA ARG A 106 12.09 1.56 16.67
C ARG A 106 11.19 2.73 16.30
N PRO A 107 10.03 2.89 16.94
CA PRO A 107 9.11 3.96 16.58
C PRO A 107 9.75 5.33 16.79
N PRO A 108 9.40 6.33 15.97
CA PRO A 108 9.91 7.69 16.14
C PRO A 108 9.39 8.30 17.45
N VAL A 109 10.30 8.85 18.26
CA VAL A 109 10.01 9.53 19.53
C VAL A 109 10.42 11.01 19.39
N PRO A 110 9.63 12.00 19.86
CA PRO A 110 8.36 11.89 20.60
C PRO A 110 7.09 11.88 19.73
N ARG A 111 7.19 12.15 18.42
CA ARG A 111 6.06 12.18 17.48
C ARG A 111 6.48 11.59 16.15
N ALA A 112 5.51 11.03 15.43
CA ALA A 112 5.71 10.59 14.06
C ALA A 112 6.16 11.75 13.16
N PRO A 113 7.01 11.49 12.15
CA PRO A 113 7.43 12.48 11.18
C PRO A 113 6.26 13.18 10.47
N ALA A 114 6.53 14.38 9.95
CA ALA A 114 5.59 15.08 9.10
C ALA A 114 5.25 14.23 7.87
N THR A 115 3.98 14.25 7.44
CA THR A 115 3.54 13.52 6.26
C THR A 115 4.17 14.13 5.00
N GLY A 116 5.06 13.36 4.37
CA GLY A 116 5.60 13.65 3.05
C GLY A 116 4.70 13.14 1.92
N PRO A 117 5.09 13.40 0.65
CA PRO A 117 4.26 13.06 -0.50
C PRO A 117 3.98 11.56 -0.66
N HIS A 118 5.01 10.69 -0.62
CA HIS A 118 4.82 9.24 -0.77
C HIS A 118 3.96 8.64 0.36
N THR A 119 4.21 9.07 1.59
CA THR A 119 3.40 8.70 2.75
C THR A 119 1.95 9.13 2.58
N LEU A 120 1.71 10.33 2.04
CA LEU A 120 0.35 10.82 1.80
C LEU A 120 -0.41 9.93 0.81
N SER A 121 0.22 9.51 -0.29
CA SER A 121 -0.39 8.60 -1.26
C SER A 121 -0.88 7.31 -0.61
N TYR A 122 -0.04 6.64 0.18
CA TYR A 122 -0.45 5.42 0.88
C TYR A 122 -1.57 5.65 1.89
N ARG A 123 -1.53 6.76 2.62
CA ARG A 123 -2.58 7.12 3.59
C ARG A 123 -3.90 7.43 2.91
N VAL A 124 -3.88 8.04 1.73
CA VAL A 124 -5.08 8.28 0.91
C VAL A 124 -5.67 6.95 0.44
N LEU A 125 -4.85 6.04 -0.11
CA LEU A 125 -5.29 4.71 -0.54
C LEU A 125 -5.92 3.92 0.62
N ALA A 126 -5.25 3.90 1.77
CA ALA A 126 -5.77 3.26 2.98
C ALA A 126 -7.11 3.86 3.43
N ARG A 127 -7.24 5.19 3.40
CA ARG A 127 -8.48 5.87 3.79
C ARG A 127 -9.64 5.55 2.84
N ILE A 128 -9.38 5.52 1.53
CA ILE A 128 -10.36 5.16 0.50
C ILE A 128 -10.84 3.72 0.73
N LEU A 129 -9.91 2.76 0.83
CA LEU A 129 -10.26 1.35 1.02
C LEU A 129 -11.04 1.11 2.32
N ALA A 130 -10.68 1.79 3.41
CA ALA A 130 -11.39 1.70 4.67
C ALA A 130 -12.84 2.22 4.59
N SER A 131 -13.13 3.21 3.73
CA SER A 131 -14.49 3.71 3.51
C SER A 131 -15.35 2.85 2.58
N LEU A 132 -14.73 1.92 1.85
CA LEU A 132 -15.36 1.15 0.77
C LEU A 132 -15.40 -0.36 1.04
N VAL A 133 -15.14 -0.78 2.28
CA VAL A 133 -15.04 -2.19 2.66
C VAL A 133 -16.29 -2.98 2.23
N ASP A 134 -17.48 -2.45 2.50
CA ASP A 134 -18.75 -3.09 2.16
C ASP A 134 -19.46 -2.41 0.96
N ASP A 135 -18.71 -1.74 0.09
CA ASP A 135 -19.26 -1.24 -1.17
C ASP A 135 -19.73 -2.40 -2.07
N ARG A 136 -20.70 -2.12 -2.95
CA ARG A 136 -21.23 -3.13 -3.89
C ARG A 136 -20.19 -3.62 -4.89
N HIS A 137 -19.17 -2.81 -5.19
CA HIS A 137 -18.05 -3.18 -6.05
C HIS A 137 -16.85 -3.57 -5.19
N ALA A 138 -16.09 -4.56 -5.64
CA ALA A 138 -14.82 -4.89 -5.00
C ALA A 138 -13.80 -3.77 -5.29
N TRP A 139 -13.19 -3.23 -4.24
CA TRP A 139 -12.10 -2.26 -4.35
C TRP A 139 -10.77 -2.90 -3.98
N ASP A 140 -9.73 -2.59 -4.76
CA ASP A 140 -8.36 -3.05 -4.52
C ASP A 140 -7.37 -1.97 -4.95
N VAL A 141 -6.12 -2.12 -4.55
CA VAL A 141 -5.03 -1.28 -4.98
C VAL A 141 -3.86 -2.16 -5.40
N ARG A 142 -3.30 -1.86 -6.56
CA ARG A 142 -2.25 -2.64 -7.22
C ARG A 142 -1.10 -1.75 -7.66
N ASN A 143 0.13 -2.23 -7.54
CA ASN A 143 1.31 -1.52 -8.03
C ASN A 143 1.32 -1.52 -9.56
N GLY A 144 1.88 -0.47 -10.14
CA GLY A 144 2.07 -0.29 -11.57
C GLY A 144 3.08 -1.27 -12.16
N GLN A 145 3.94 -1.87 -11.34
CA GLN A 145 4.82 -2.97 -11.72
C GLN A 145 4.23 -4.31 -11.24
N LEU A 146 4.17 -5.28 -12.15
CA LEU A 146 3.95 -6.68 -11.83
C LEU A 146 5.29 -7.34 -11.50
N ASP A 147 5.49 -7.73 -10.25
CA ASP A 147 6.70 -8.39 -9.77
C ASP A 147 6.39 -9.83 -9.35
N SER A 148 6.47 -10.75 -10.31
CA SER A 148 6.08 -12.15 -10.14
C SER A 148 7.27 -13.10 -10.05
N SER A 149 8.22 -12.85 -9.13
CA SER A 149 9.30 -13.79 -8.74
C SER A 149 9.89 -14.65 -9.88
N GLY A 150 10.14 -14.05 -11.05
CA GLY A 150 10.75 -14.72 -12.21
C GLY A 150 9.83 -15.38 -13.25
N TYR A 151 8.50 -15.43 -13.07
CA TYR A 151 7.55 -15.98 -14.06
C TYR A 151 6.97 -14.93 -15.02
N GLY A 152 7.73 -13.87 -15.27
CA GLY A 152 7.31 -12.67 -15.97
C GLY A 152 7.25 -11.46 -15.04
N GLY A 153 7.05 -10.28 -15.63
CA GLY A 153 6.96 -9.03 -14.91
C GLY A 153 6.95 -7.85 -15.88
N GLY A 154 6.96 -6.65 -15.32
CA GLY A 154 6.93 -5.40 -16.08
C GLY A 154 5.74 -4.52 -15.74
N PRO A 155 5.57 -3.41 -16.48
CA PRO A 155 4.45 -2.52 -16.28
C PRO A 155 3.12 -3.27 -16.40
N ARG A 156 2.24 -3.05 -15.43
CA ARG A 156 0.91 -3.63 -15.35
C ARG A 156 0.09 -3.16 -16.56
N PRO A 157 -0.64 -4.07 -17.23
CA PRO A 157 -1.53 -3.71 -18.32
C PRO A 157 -2.54 -2.61 -17.93
N GLY A 158 -2.75 -1.66 -18.82
CA GLY A 158 -3.71 -0.56 -18.62
C GLY A 158 -3.18 0.64 -17.84
N LEU A 159 -1.94 0.58 -17.33
CA LEU A 159 -1.31 1.73 -16.67
C LEU A 159 -1.10 2.94 -17.62
N ASP A 160 -0.85 2.66 -18.89
CA ASP A 160 -0.64 3.62 -19.99
C ASP A 160 -1.91 4.38 -20.44
N ARG A 161 -3.09 3.94 -19.98
CA ARG A 161 -4.38 4.60 -20.20
C ARG A 161 -4.44 6.00 -19.56
N PHE A 162 -3.58 6.27 -18.58
CA PHE A 162 -3.48 7.56 -17.89
C PHE A 162 -2.39 8.40 -18.55
N PRO A 163 -2.71 9.50 -19.28
CA PRO A 163 -1.74 10.22 -20.10
C PRO A 163 -0.49 10.66 -19.35
N SER A 164 -0.66 11.29 -18.18
CA SER A 164 0.46 11.74 -17.34
C SER A 164 1.28 10.59 -16.74
N VAL A 165 0.68 9.42 -16.55
CA VAL A 165 1.41 8.23 -16.08
C VAL A 165 2.28 7.70 -17.20
N ARG A 166 1.79 7.69 -18.45
CA ARG A 166 2.57 7.31 -19.63
C ARG A 166 3.83 8.17 -19.77
N GLU A 167 3.70 9.49 -19.57
CA GLU A 167 4.85 10.41 -19.53
C GLU A 167 5.79 10.06 -18.38
N GLY A 168 5.25 9.81 -17.19
CA GLY A 168 6.02 9.42 -16.01
C GLY A 168 6.74 8.08 -16.14
N LEU A 169 6.23 7.15 -16.96
CA LEU A 169 6.88 5.88 -17.29
C LEU A 169 8.08 6.05 -18.23
N CYS A 170 8.11 7.12 -19.03
CA CYS A 170 9.26 7.47 -19.87
C CYS A 170 10.33 8.26 -19.09
N ASP A 171 9.97 8.87 -17.97
CA ASP A 171 10.86 9.60 -17.06
C ASP A 171 11.55 8.64 -16.08
N VAL A 172 12.63 7.99 -16.53
CA VAL A 172 13.43 7.08 -15.68
C VAL A 172 14.30 7.89 -14.72
N ARG A 173 14.20 7.58 -13.41
CA ARG A 173 14.92 8.28 -12.34
C ARG A 173 15.89 7.36 -11.63
N ALA A 174 17.01 7.93 -11.17
CA ALA A 174 17.98 7.19 -10.34
C ALA A 174 17.37 6.65 -9.03
N SER A 175 16.26 7.24 -8.57
CA SER A 175 15.52 6.78 -7.39
C SER A 175 14.49 5.69 -7.68
N ASP A 176 14.28 5.32 -8.94
CA ASP A 176 13.32 4.28 -9.31
C ASP A 176 13.83 2.93 -8.83
N LEU A 177 12.93 2.20 -8.18
CA LEU A 177 13.29 0.91 -7.61
C LEU A 177 13.64 -0.06 -8.74
N LEU A 178 14.82 -0.69 -8.65
CA LEU A 178 15.38 -1.56 -9.69
C LEU A 178 15.51 -0.87 -11.07
N GLY A 179 15.50 0.47 -11.11
CA GLY A 179 15.49 1.24 -12.35
C GLY A 179 14.15 1.22 -13.10
N GLU A 180 13.07 0.74 -12.46
CA GLU A 180 11.77 0.54 -13.09
C GLU A 180 10.76 1.62 -12.63
N PRO A 181 10.38 2.59 -13.49
CA PRO A 181 9.47 3.68 -13.15
C PRO A 181 8.09 3.22 -12.67
N ALA A 182 7.63 2.07 -13.15
CA ALA A 182 6.30 1.55 -12.88
C ALA A 182 6.05 1.28 -11.38
N TYR A 183 7.09 1.02 -10.58
CA TYR A 183 6.96 0.85 -9.12
C TYR A 183 6.43 2.09 -8.40
N ARG A 184 6.59 3.28 -9.00
CA ARG A 184 6.10 4.55 -8.41
C ARG A 184 4.58 4.65 -8.39
N PHE A 185 3.90 3.93 -9.28
CA PHE A 185 2.47 4.11 -9.53
C PHE A 185 1.64 3.04 -8.82
N TRP A 186 0.48 3.44 -8.29
CA TRP A 186 -0.48 2.58 -7.60
C TRP A 186 -1.88 2.81 -8.17
N LEU A 187 -2.43 1.79 -8.81
CA LEU A 187 -3.76 1.84 -9.41
C LEU A 187 -4.81 1.57 -8.33
N LEU A 188 -5.75 2.49 -8.18
CA LEU A 188 -7.00 2.27 -7.45
C LEU A 188 -7.99 1.59 -8.39
N LEU A 189 -8.40 0.37 -8.04
CA LEU A 189 -9.26 -0.48 -8.86
C LEU A 189 -10.67 -0.54 -8.28
N ARG A 190 -11.67 -0.46 -9.15
CA ARG A 190 -13.09 -0.73 -8.87
C ARG A 190 -13.55 -1.87 -9.78
N ALA A 191 -13.83 -3.04 -9.22
CA ALA A 191 -14.14 -4.25 -9.96
C ALA A 191 -13.11 -4.53 -11.08
N GLU A 192 -11.82 -4.48 -10.72
CA GLU A 192 -10.65 -4.64 -11.61
C GLU A 192 -10.36 -3.48 -12.57
N ASP A 193 -11.30 -2.57 -12.79
CA ASP A 193 -11.06 -1.37 -13.60
C ASP A 193 -10.32 -0.29 -12.82
N ALA A 194 -9.20 0.18 -13.36
CA ALA A 194 -8.45 1.30 -12.78
C ALA A 194 -9.21 2.62 -12.96
N VAL A 195 -9.60 3.24 -11.85
CA VAL A 195 -10.33 4.52 -11.84
C VAL A 195 -9.45 5.72 -11.53
N ALA A 196 -8.30 5.49 -10.90
CA ALA A 196 -7.29 6.51 -10.59
C ALA A 196 -5.92 5.84 -10.39
N VAL A 197 -4.85 6.60 -10.56
CA VAL A 197 -3.49 6.19 -10.21
C VAL A 197 -2.90 7.18 -9.22
N LEU A 198 -2.31 6.72 -8.12
CA LEU A 198 -1.54 7.55 -7.21
C LEU A 198 -0.05 7.24 -7.38
N ASP A 199 0.79 8.27 -7.42
CA ASP A 199 2.24 8.07 -7.49
C ASP A 199 2.92 8.30 -6.11
N THR A 200 4.19 7.89 -6.00
CA THR A 200 5.01 8.15 -4.80
C THR A 200 5.42 9.62 -4.64
N ASP A 201 5.20 10.48 -5.63
CA ASP A 201 5.44 11.93 -5.54
C ASP A 201 4.26 12.67 -4.92
N GLY A 202 3.20 11.96 -4.51
CA GLY A 202 2.03 12.55 -3.89
C GLY A 202 1.08 13.16 -4.90
N ARG A 203 1.00 12.62 -6.12
CA ARG A 203 0.02 13.01 -7.14
C ARG A 203 -1.04 11.94 -7.34
N VAL A 204 -2.21 12.38 -7.79
CA VAL A 204 -3.21 11.49 -8.38
C VAL A 204 -3.39 11.83 -9.85
N HIS A 205 -3.53 10.79 -10.66
CA HIS A 205 -3.73 10.85 -12.09
C HIS A 205 -5.09 10.24 -12.44
N PHE A 206 -5.83 10.93 -13.29
CA PHE A 206 -7.07 10.46 -13.89
C PHE A 206 -6.92 10.40 -15.41
N THR A 207 -7.85 9.76 -16.09
CA THR A 207 -7.83 9.67 -17.56
C THR A 207 -8.36 10.92 -18.25
N ASP A 208 -9.12 11.75 -17.53
CA ASP A 208 -9.97 12.82 -18.08
C ASP A 208 -9.55 14.23 -17.65
N ARG A 209 -8.47 14.36 -16.86
CA ARG A 209 -7.99 15.66 -16.35
C ARG A 209 -6.52 15.61 -15.97
N ASP A 210 -5.96 16.80 -15.73
CA ASP A 210 -4.58 16.95 -15.29
C ASP A 210 -4.31 16.35 -13.90
N PRO A 211 -3.09 15.88 -13.63
CA PRO A 211 -2.71 15.38 -12.32
C PRO A 211 -2.92 16.40 -11.21
N VAL A 212 -3.38 15.93 -10.05
CA VAL A 212 -3.57 16.77 -8.87
C VAL A 212 -2.50 16.45 -7.84
N GLU A 213 -1.75 17.46 -7.40
CA GLU A 213 -0.82 17.33 -6.27
C GLU A 213 -1.61 17.26 -4.95
N LEU A 214 -1.47 16.14 -4.23
CA LEU A 214 -2.25 15.86 -3.03
C LEU A 214 -1.80 16.69 -1.83
N LEU A 215 -0.50 16.98 -1.72
CA LEU A 215 0.06 17.63 -0.53
C LEU A 215 -0.42 19.08 -0.32
N PRO A 216 -0.47 19.95 -1.35
CA PRO A 216 -1.10 21.27 -1.22
C PRO A 216 -2.56 21.17 -0.77
N VAL A 217 -3.36 20.32 -1.43
CA VAL A 217 -4.78 20.12 -1.09
C VAL A 217 -4.92 19.59 0.34
N TYR A 218 -4.07 18.66 0.77
CA TYR A 218 -4.08 18.13 2.13
C TYR A 218 -3.86 19.23 3.17
N ARG A 219 -2.88 20.12 2.93
CA ARG A 219 -2.54 21.23 3.84
C ARG A 219 -3.64 22.28 3.90
N GLU A 220 -4.20 22.67 2.76
CA GLU A 220 -5.32 23.61 2.67
C GLU A 220 -6.54 23.14 3.47
N ASN A 221 -6.79 21.84 3.51
CA ASN A 221 -7.92 21.25 4.24
C ASN A 221 -7.58 20.88 5.69
N GLY A 222 -6.61 21.58 6.29
CA GLY A 222 -6.24 21.39 7.70
C GLY A 222 -5.64 20.02 8.00
N SER A 223 -4.97 19.39 7.02
CA SER A 223 -4.35 18.07 7.15
C SER A 223 -5.34 16.93 7.47
N ARG A 224 -6.59 17.04 6.97
CA ARG A 224 -7.66 16.04 7.15
C ARG A 224 -7.80 15.14 5.93
N LEU A 225 -7.46 13.85 6.08
CA LEU A 225 -7.53 12.87 4.99
C LEU A 225 -8.95 12.69 4.43
N THR A 226 -9.98 12.63 5.27
CA THR A 226 -11.37 12.46 4.81
C THR A 226 -11.80 13.59 3.89
N THR A 227 -11.46 14.83 4.22
CA THR A 227 -11.78 16.00 3.40
C THR A 227 -11.00 15.99 2.09
N LEU A 228 -9.71 15.63 2.13
CA LEU A 228 -8.89 15.44 0.92
C LEU A 228 -9.53 14.40 -0.01
N VAL A 229 -9.88 13.23 0.54
CA VAL A 229 -10.52 12.14 -0.23
C VAL A 229 -11.81 12.62 -0.88
N GLY A 230 -12.72 13.23 -0.11
CA GLY A 230 -13.98 13.76 -0.66
C GLY A 230 -13.77 14.80 -1.75
N ARG A 231 -12.83 15.74 -1.56
CA ARG A 231 -12.55 16.82 -2.52
C ARG A 231 -11.91 16.32 -3.81
N VAL A 232 -10.98 15.37 -3.72
CA VAL A 232 -10.21 14.91 -4.87
C VAL A 232 -10.90 13.74 -5.57
N PHE A 233 -11.47 12.81 -4.83
CA PHE A 233 -12.00 11.54 -5.36
C PHE A 233 -13.53 11.46 -5.37
N GLY A 234 -14.26 12.47 -4.87
CA GLY A 234 -15.72 12.41 -4.76
C GLY A 234 -16.49 12.26 -6.09
N HIS A 235 -15.81 12.37 -7.23
CA HIS A 235 -16.39 12.14 -8.56
C HIS A 235 -16.17 10.70 -9.08
N VAL A 236 -15.28 9.91 -8.46
CA VAL A 236 -15.07 8.48 -8.78
C VAL A 236 -15.57 7.54 -7.68
N LEU A 237 -15.64 8.02 -6.45
CA LEU A 237 -16.16 7.26 -5.31
C LEU A 237 -17.69 7.35 -5.26
N PRO A 238 -18.37 6.36 -4.65
CA PRO A 238 -19.82 6.38 -4.44
C PRO A 238 -20.32 7.57 -3.62
#